data_AF-A0A815Y1K7-F1
#
_entry.id   AF-A0A815Y1K7-F1
#
_cell.length_a   1.000
_cell.length_b   1.000
_cell.length_c   1.000
_cell.angle_alpha   90.00
_cell.angle_beta   90.00
_cell.angle_gamma   90.00
#
_symmetry.space_group_name_H-M   'P 1'
#
loop_
_entity.id
_entity.type
_entity.pdbx_description
1 polymer ?
#
loop_
_entity_poly.entity_id
_entity_poly.type
_entity_poly.pdbx_seq_one_letter_code
_entity_poly.pdbx_strand_id
1 'polypeptide(L)' 'MMKVGEVFLPDDQDFKHFKNECTSDDGWTVCYDKSACRVATKKNTLSAFDVVR' A
#
# COMPACT_ATOMS: atom_id res chain seq x y z
N MET A 1 4.62 -16.47 3.92
CA MET A 1 5.41 -15.71 4.92
C MET A 1 6.48 -14.97 4.14
N MET A 2 6.49 -13.63 4.13
CA MET A 2 7.55 -12.87 3.45
C MET A 2 8.87 -13.12 4.19
N LYS A 3 9.90 -13.55 3.46
CA LYS A 3 11.23 -13.77 4.02
C LYS A 3 12.01 -12.46 3.96
N VAL A 4 12.17 -11.81 5.11
CA VAL A 4 12.93 -10.57 5.22
C VAL A 4 14.40 -10.85 4.89
N GLY A 5 14.98 -10.11 3.94
CA GLY A 5 16.40 -10.20 3.56
C GLY A 5 16.70 -11.00 2.28
N GLU A 6 15.70 -11.63 1.66
CA GLU A 6 15.83 -12.31 0.37
C GLU A 6 15.09 -11.51 -0.72
N VAL A 7 15.69 -11.42 -1.92
CA VAL A 7 15.10 -10.72 -3.07
C VAL A 7 14.36 -11.74 -3.95
N PHE A 8 13.13 -11.42 -4.32
CA PHE A 8 12.29 -12.24 -5.19
C PHE A 8 11.76 -11.45 -6.37
N LEU A 9 11.53 -12.14 -7.49
CA LEU A 9 10.72 -11.60 -8.57
C LEU A 9 9.24 -11.70 -8.15
N PRO A 10 8.45 -10.62 -8.26
CA PRO A 10 7.03 -10.67 -7.92
C PRO A 10 6.29 -11.67 -8.80
N ASP A 11 5.35 -12.39 -8.21
CA ASP A 11 4.46 -13.30 -8.93
C ASP A 11 3.04 -12.70 -9.11
N ASP A 12 2.15 -13.46 -9.77
CA ASP A 12 0.78 -13.04 -10.02
C ASP A 12 -0.01 -12.69 -8.74
N GLN A 13 0.31 -13.33 -7.62
CA GLN A 13 -0.34 -13.07 -6.34
C GLN A 13 0.11 -11.71 -5.79
N ASP A 14 1.38 -11.37 -5.93
CA ASP A 14 1.90 -10.06 -5.55
C ASP A 14 1.22 -8.94 -6.34
N PHE A 15 1.05 -9.10 -7.65
CA PHE A 15 0.36 -8.11 -8.48
C PHE A 15 -1.13 -7.98 -8.13
N LYS A 16 -1.81 -9.09 -7.82
CA LYS A 16 -3.21 -9.07 -7.34
C LYS A 16 -3.32 -8.34 -6.00
N HIS A 17 -2.39 -8.60 -5.08
CA HIS A 17 -2.35 -7.94 -3.79
C HIS A 17 -2.11 -6.44 -3.94
N PHE A 18 -1.13 -6.03 -4.76
CA PHE A 18 -0.84 -4.63 -5.04
C PHE A 18 -2.06 -3.91 -5.65
N LYS A 19 -2.72 -4.51 -6.64
CA LYS A 19 -3.95 -3.95 -7.22
C LYS A 19 -5.03 -3.75 -6.16
N ASN A 20 -5.22 -4.73 -5.28
CA ASN A 20 -6.21 -4.64 -4.20
C ASN A 20 -5.85 -3.52 -3.20
N GLU A 21 -4.57 -3.34 -2.84
CA GLU A 21 -4.12 -2.23 -1.99
C GLU A 21 -4.40 -0.86 -2.63
N CYS A 22 -4.28 -0.75 -3.96
CA CYS A 22 -4.60 0.49 -4.68
C CYS A 22 -6.11 0.78 -4.75
N THR A 23 -6.97 -0.23 -4.78
CA THR A 23 -8.43 -0.05 -4.97
C THR A 23 -9.25 -0.17 -3.69
N SER A 24 -8.70 -0.76 -2.64
CA SER A 24 -9.38 -0.92 -1.35
C SER A 24 -9.41 0.41 -0.60
N ASP A 25 -10.52 0.72 0.06
CA ASP A 25 -10.60 1.82 1.03
C ASP A 25 -10.29 1.35 2.46
N ASP A 26 -10.17 0.04 2.69
CA ASP A 26 -9.95 -0.52 4.02
C ASP A 26 -8.59 -0.12 4.60
N GLY A 27 -8.62 0.43 5.82
CA GLY A 27 -7.44 0.93 6.54
C GLY A 27 -6.82 2.22 5.99
N TRP A 28 -7.37 2.82 4.94
CA TRP A 28 -6.88 4.07 4.36
C TRP A 28 -7.59 5.29 4.94
N THR A 29 -6.83 6.33 5.27
CA THR A 29 -7.36 7.63 5.70
C THR A 29 -6.98 8.70 4.70
N VAL A 30 -7.95 9.42 4.16
CA VAL A 30 -7.70 10.53 3.21
C VAL A 30 -7.17 11.73 3.98
N CYS A 31 -5.98 12.20 3.60
CA CYS A 31 -5.33 13.37 4.22
C CYS A 31 -5.29 14.59 3.30
N TYR A 32 -5.52 14.40 1.99
CA TYR A 32 -5.62 15.48 1.01
C TYR A 32 -6.59 15.10 -0.10
N ASP A 33 -7.43 16.06 -0.49
CA ASP A 33 -8.37 15.91 -1.59
C ASP A 33 -8.61 17.27 -2.27
N LYS A 34 -8.01 17.46 -3.44
CA LYS A 34 -8.17 18.69 -4.22
C LYS A 34 -7.80 18.47 -5.68
N SER A 35 -8.53 19.10 -6.60
CA SER A 35 -8.18 19.17 -8.02
C SER A 35 -7.90 17.80 -8.65
N ALA A 36 -8.76 16.81 -8.36
CA ALA A 36 -8.62 15.41 -8.78
C ALA A 36 -7.35 14.69 -8.28
N CYS A 37 -6.65 15.27 -7.30
CA CYS A 37 -5.57 14.62 -6.56
C CYS A 37 -6.07 14.27 -5.16
N ARG A 38 -6.05 12.97 -4.85
CA ARG A 38 -6.43 12.43 -3.55
C ARG A 38 -5.24 11.69 -2.99
N VAL A 39 -4.85 12.05 -1.77
CA VAL A 39 -3.78 11.36 -1.03
C VAL A 39 -4.38 10.68 0.18
N ALA A 40 -4.05 9.41 0.35
CA ALA A 40 -4.45 8.61 1.51
C ALA A 40 -3.23 8.00 2.19
N THR A 41 -3.34 7.81 3.50
CA THR A 41 -2.30 7.19 4.34
C THR A 41 -2.84 5.96 5.07
N LYS A 42 -1.97 4.97 5.26
CA LYS A 42 -2.26 3.76 6.04
C LYS A 42 -1.05 3.40 6.91
N LYS A 43 -1.31 2.93 8.13
CA LYS A 43 -0.28 2.47 9.07
C LYS A 43 0.58 1.37 8.43
N ASN A 44 1.90 1.58 8.41
CA ASN A 44 2.84 0.55 8.01
C ASN A 44 3.22 -0.32 9.22
N THR A 45 3.09 -1.64 9.10
CA THR A 45 3.45 -2.57 10.18
C THR A 45 4.95 -2.91 10.21
N LEU A 46 5.69 -2.56 9.15
CA LEU A 46 7.11 -2.89 8.96
C LEU A 46 8.03 -1.67 9.09
N SER A 47 7.47 -0.47 9.28
CA SER A 47 8.22 0.79 9.33
C SER A 47 7.53 1.80 10.25
N ALA A 48 8.30 2.77 10.76
CA ALA A 48 7.75 3.89 11.53
C ALA A 48 7.01 4.92 10.66
N PHE A 49 7.12 4.83 9.33
CA PHE A 49 6.48 5.73 8.38
C PHE A 49 5.21 5.12 7.81
N ASP A 50 4.17 5.94 7.61
CA ASP A 50 2.94 5.50 6.95
C ASP A 50 3.16 5.22 5.45
N VAL A 51 2.35 4.32 4.92
CA VAL A 51 2.25 4.09 3.47
C VAL A 51 1.38 5.20 2.87
N VAL A 52 1.77 5.72 1.71
CA VAL A 52 1.06 6.79 0.99
C VAL A 52 0.54 6.25 -0.34
N ARG A 53 -0.69 6.61 -0.68
CA ARG A 53 -1.33 6.37 -1.98
C ARG A 53 -1.88 7.66 -2.54
#